data_AF-A0A4D7DKF7-F1
#
_entry.id   AF-A0A4D7DKF7-F1
#
_cell.length_a   1.000
_cell.length_b   1.000
_cell.length_c   1.000
_cell.angle_alpha   90.00
_cell.angle_beta   90.00
_cell.angle_gamma   90.00
#
_symmetry.space_group_name_H-M   'P 1'
#
loop_
_entity.id
_entity.type
_entity.pdbx_description
1 polymer ?
#
loop_
_entity_poly.entity_id
_entity_poly.type
_entity_poly.pdbx_seq_one_letter_code
_entity_poly.pdbx_strand_id
1 'polypeptide(L)'
;MRLPLAISALLATSAPLFAQTATSDVPSGASGGSSTIKQLLDLGYEIKSSLPNGSKFIVFMQKDKAAYACEFVTVARSRCESLN
;
A
#
# COMPACT_ATOMS: atom_id res chain seq x y z
N MET A 1 21.87 1.45 -62.76
CA MET A 1 21.95 2.73 -62.00
C MET A 1 20.56 3.33 -61.90
N ARG A 2 20.28 3.99 -60.76
CA ARG A 2 19.05 4.71 -60.33
C ARG A 2 18.18 3.95 -59.31
N LEU A 3 18.64 3.99 -58.07
CA LEU A 3 17.82 3.90 -56.86
C LEU A 3 17.18 5.27 -56.63
N PRO A 4 15.87 5.37 -56.38
CA PRO A 4 15.47 5.85 -55.05
C PRO A 4 14.10 5.32 -54.63
N LEU A 5 13.94 4.90 -53.38
CA LEU A 5 12.83 5.41 -52.57
C LEU A 5 13.02 5.02 -51.10
N ALA A 6 13.20 6.07 -50.30
CA ALA A 6 12.53 6.27 -49.01
C ALA A 6 12.61 5.14 -47.98
N ILE A 7 13.64 5.26 -47.16
CA ILE A 7 13.66 4.99 -45.72
C ILE A 7 12.27 5.23 -45.10
N SER A 8 11.55 4.16 -44.74
CA SER A 8 10.46 4.22 -43.78
C SER A 8 10.97 3.74 -42.44
N ALA A 9 11.51 4.69 -41.67
CA ALA A 9 11.78 4.53 -40.26
C ALA A 9 10.45 4.55 -39.51
N LEU A 10 9.89 3.38 -39.18
CA LEU A 10 8.93 3.29 -38.08
C LEU A 10 9.71 3.05 -36.79
N LEU A 11 9.95 4.15 -36.06
CA LEU A 11 10.38 4.08 -34.67
C LEU A 11 9.29 3.34 -33.88
N ALA A 12 9.62 2.14 -33.41
CA ALA A 12 8.90 1.51 -32.32
C ALA A 12 9.08 2.39 -31.08
N THR A 13 8.09 3.23 -30.78
CA THR A 13 8.00 3.93 -29.50
C THR A 13 7.65 2.88 -28.45
N SER A 14 8.66 2.25 -27.86
CA SER A 14 8.51 1.48 -26.64
C SER A 14 8.07 2.44 -25.54
N ALA A 15 6.77 2.49 -25.27
CA ALA A 15 6.24 3.14 -24.09
C ALA A 15 6.85 2.45 -22.87
N PRO A 16 7.52 3.17 -21.94
CA PRO A 16 7.84 2.58 -20.67
C PRO A 16 6.52 2.34 -19.93
N LEU A 17 6.17 1.07 -19.79
CA LEU A 17 5.20 0.63 -18.81
C LEU A 17 5.78 1.00 -17.45
N PHE A 18 5.32 2.10 -16.86
CA PHE A 18 5.58 2.38 -15.45
C PHE A 18 4.84 1.32 -14.64
N ALA A 19 5.54 0.22 -14.37
CA ALA A 19 5.21 -0.63 -13.23
C ALA A 19 5.33 0.27 -12.00
N GLN A 20 4.18 0.75 -11.53
CA GLN A 20 4.07 1.36 -10.22
C GLN A 20 4.25 0.22 -9.23
N THR A 21 5.52 -0.10 -8.93
CA THR A 21 5.87 -0.76 -7.68
C THR A 21 5.33 0.18 -6.62
N ALA A 22 4.16 -0.18 -6.06
CA ALA A 22 3.64 0.45 -4.87
C ALA A 22 4.70 0.20 -3.78
N THR A 23 5.68 1.10 -3.69
CA THR A 23 6.51 1.28 -2.51
C THR A 23 5.56 1.75 -1.43
N SER A 24 4.87 0.77 -0.84
CA SER A 24 4.28 0.95 0.45
C SER A 24 5.46 0.96 1.40
N ASP A 25 6.12 2.12 1.48
CA ASP A 25 6.81 2.56 2.68
C ASP A 25 5.75 2.59 3.78
N VAL A 26 5.42 1.40 4.29
CA VAL A 26 4.77 1.25 5.59
C VAL A 26 5.93 1.44 6.55
N PRO A 27 6.02 2.58 7.25
CA PRO A 27 7.06 2.77 8.25
C PRO A 27 6.83 1.69 9.29
N SER A 28 7.64 0.63 9.20
CA SER A 28 7.64 -0.48 10.13
C SER A 28 8.50 -0.05 11.31
N GLY A 29 7.93 0.79 12.16
CA GLY A 29 8.56 1.17 13.41
C GLY A 29 8.12 2.55 13.90
N ALA A 30 7.16 2.59 14.81
CA ALA A 30 7.07 3.63 15.82
C ALA A 30 6.13 3.21 16.96
N SER A 31 6.64 2.38 17.86
CA SER A 31 6.16 2.09 19.22
C SER A 31 5.06 3.03 19.74
N GLY A 32 3.79 2.70 19.49
CA GLY A 32 2.66 3.58 19.84
C GLY A 32 1.47 2.80 20.36
N GLY A 33 1.39 2.61 21.68
CA GLY A 33 0.19 2.29 22.47
C GLY A 33 -0.75 1.22 21.90
N SER A 34 -0.72 0.00 22.46
CA SER A 34 -1.49 -1.20 22.05
C SER A 34 -3.02 -1.07 22.01
N SER A 35 -3.53 -0.26 21.09
CA SER A 35 -4.93 -0.27 20.73
C SER A 35 -5.22 -1.51 19.88
N THR A 36 -6.41 -2.08 20.04
CA THR A 36 -6.86 -3.21 19.22
C THR A 36 -7.80 -2.73 18.13
N ILE A 37 -7.95 -3.50 17.05
CA ILE A 37 -8.86 -3.18 15.93
C ILE A 37 -10.27 -2.93 16.46
N LYS A 38 -10.73 -3.76 17.41
CA LYS A 38 -12.05 -3.64 18.03
C LYS A 38 -12.25 -2.30 18.73
N GLN A 39 -11.21 -1.81 19.41
CA GLN A 39 -11.26 -0.54 20.15
C GLN A 39 -11.28 0.65 19.19
N LEU A 40 -10.53 0.59 18.09
CA LEU A 40 -10.58 1.60 17.03
C LEU A 40 -11.93 1.62 16.31
N LEU A 41 -12.54 0.45 16.04
CA LEU A 41 -13.88 0.38 15.47
C LEU A 41 -14.94 1.02 16.37
N ASP A 42 -14.88 0.79 17.69
CA ASP A 42 -15.78 1.39 18.68
C ASP A 42 -15.61 2.92 18.76
N LEU A 43 -14.37 3.41 18.61
CA LEU A 43 -14.07 4.84 18.49
C LEU A 43 -14.52 5.45 17.14
N GLY A 44 -15.06 4.64 16.21
CA GLY A 44 -15.55 5.07 14.91
C GLY A 44 -14.47 5.19 13.83
N TYR A 45 -13.34 4.50 13.98
CA TYR A 45 -12.39 4.34 12.88
C TYR A 45 -12.89 3.28 11.91
N GLU A 46 -12.78 3.57 10.62
CA GLU A 46 -13.22 2.67 9.57
C GLU A 46 -12.02 1.95 8.95
N ILE A 47 -12.20 0.67 8.62
CA ILE A 47 -11.21 -0.08 7.86
C ILE A 47 -11.25 0.40 6.41
N LYS A 48 -10.18 1.04 5.95
CA LYS A 48 -10.05 1.50 4.56
C LYS A 48 -9.37 0.47 3.67
N SER A 49 -8.48 -0.34 4.24
CA SER A 49 -7.76 -1.37 3.48
C SER A 49 -7.32 -2.51 4.40
N SER A 50 -7.17 -3.70 3.82
CA SER A 50 -6.51 -4.83 4.47
C SER A 50 -5.57 -5.48 3.45
N LEU A 51 -4.29 -5.54 3.77
CA LEU A 51 -3.26 -6.08 2.90
C LEU A 51 -2.58 -7.27 3.58
N PRO A 52 -2.48 -8.42 2.90
CA PRO A 52 -1.60 -9.49 3.35
C PRO A 52 -0.14 -9.07 3.18
N ASN A 53 0.66 -9.25 4.22
CA ASN A 53 2.12 -9.04 4.23
C ASN A 53 2.79 -10.35 4.66
N GLY A 54 3.14 -11.18 3.66
CA GLY A 54 3.65 -12.53 3.91
C GLY A 54 2.64 -13.41 4.64
N SER A 55 2.94 -13.76 5.89
CA SER A 55 2.05 -14.53 6.77
C SER A 55 1.19 -13.67 7.69
N LYS A 56 1.29 -12.35 7.59
CA LYS A 56 0.59 -11.37 8.44
C LYS A 56 -0.49 -10.65 7.64
N PHE A 57 -1.47 -10.11 8.35
CA PHE A 57 -2.49 -9.24 7.77
C PHE A 57 -2.38 -7.86 8.42
N ILE A 58 -2.20 -6.83 7.59
CA ILE A 58 -2.15 -5.43 8.00
C ILE A 58 -3.48 -4.78 7.59
N VAL A 59 -4.18 -4.20 8.56
CA VAL A 59 -5.46 -3.52 8.37
C VAL A 59 -5.24 -2.03 8.60
N PHE A 60 -5.47 -1.24 7.57
CA PHE A 60 -5.40 0.21 7.64
C PHE A 60 -6.76 0.77 8.03
N MET A 61 -6.79 1.47 9.14
CA MET A 61 -7.96 2.14 9.68
C MET A 61 -7.78 3.65 9.57
N GLN A 62 -8.86 4.37 9.28
CA GLN A 62 -8.83 5.82 9.18
C GLN A 62 -10.09 6.42 9.78
N LYS A 63 -9.90 7.56 10.47
CA LYS A 63 -10.97 8.45 10.91
C LYS A 63 -10.49 9.88 10.70
N ASP A 64 -11.20 10.65 9.87
CA ASP A 64 -10.82 12.02 9.51
C ASP A 64 -9.37 12.10 8.99
N LYS A 65 -8.47 12.73 9.76
CA LYS A 65 -7.03 12.85 9.48
C LYS A 65 -6.17 11.84 10.22
N ALA A 66 -6.73 11.06 11.15
CA ALA A 66 -6.01 10.07 11.91
C ALA A 66 -6.07 8.71 11.19
N ALA A 67 -4.91 8.10 10.98
CA ALA A 67 -4.79 6.77 10.42
C ALA A 67 -4.12 5.83 11.42
N TYR A 68 -4.46 4.55 11.35
CA TYR A 68 -3.87 3.48 12.16
C TYR A 68 -3.57 2.29 11.27
N ALA A 69 -2.43 1.63 11.50
CA ALA A 69 -2.10 0.34 10.92
C ALA A 69 -2.19 -0.72 12.00
N CYS A 70 -3.05 -1.72 11.80
CA CYS A 70 -3.25 -2.82 12.71
C CYS A 70 -2.75 -4.13 12.11
N GLU A 71 -1.77 -4.76 12.75
CA GLU A 71 -1.27 -6.08 12.39
C GLU A 71 -1.91 -7.16 13.26
N PHE A 72 -2.35 -8.27 12.67
CA PHE A 72 -2.67 -9.48 13.43
C PHE A 72 -1.40 -10.24 13.81
N VAL A 73 -1.03 -10.20 15.10
CA VAL A 73 0.08 -10.98 15.65
C VAL A 73 -0.34 -12.45 15.80
N THR A 74 -1.58 -12.69 16.21
CA THR A 74 -2.25 -14.00 16.17
C THR A 74 -3.71 -13.82 15.73
N VAL A 75 -4.44 -14.91 15.50
CA VAL A 75 -5.87 -14.88 15.11
C VAL A 75 -6.73 -14.04 16.08
N ALA A 76 -6.38 -14.00 17.36
CA ALA A 76 -7.10 -13.27 18.40
C ALA A 76 -6.35 -12.04 18.96
N ARG A 77 -5.12 -11.77 18.50
CA ARG A 77 -4.33 -10.63 18.99
C ARG A 77 -3.93 -9.73 17.83
N SER A 78 -4.42 -8.50 17.87
CA SER A 78 -4.03 -7.42 16.96
C SER A 78 -3.17 -6.38 17.68
N ARG A 79 -2.16 -5.84 17.02
CA ARG A 79 -1.40 -4.66 17.45
C ARG A 79 -1.68 -3.53 16.48
N CYS A 80 -2.23 -2.42 16.97
CA CYS A 80 -2.44 -1.23 16.17
C CYS A 80 -1.47 -0.14 16.54
N GLU A 81 -0.98 0.56 15.52
CA GLU A 81 -0.06 1.67 15.64
C GLU A 81 -0.62 2.87 14.86
N SER A 82 -0.50 4.08 15.39
CA SER A 82 -0.98 5.30 14.73
C SER A 82 -0.02 5.72 13.62
N LEU A 83 -0.56 5.95 12.42
CA LEU A 83 0.11 6.62 11.32
C LEU A 83 -0.20 8.12 11.46
N ASN A 84 0.74 8.86 12.03
CA ASN A 84 0.62 10.30 12.28
C ASN A 84 1.60 11.08 11.39
#